data_AF-A0A6M9FB67-F1
#
_entry.id   AF-A0A6M9FB67-F1
#
_cell.length_a   1.000
_cell.length_b   1.000
_cell.length_c   1.000
_cell.angle_alpha   90.00
_cell.angle_beta   90.00
_cell.angle_gamma   90.00
#
_symmetry.space_group_name_H-M   'P 1'
#
loop_
_entity.id
_entity.type
_entity.pdbx_description
1 polymer ?
#
loop_
_entity_poly.entity_id
_entity_poly.type
_entity_poly.pdbx_seq_one_letter_code
_entity_poly.pdbx_strand_id
1 'polypeptide(L)'
;MEKLFIIGNGFDIAHDLKTDYLYFKKFVYQQAYGKDELLESLQSENAIKLYLNRIDEEILLEEIDDYSIPEMQRGPEGEKLYPDDVDLYKLLYLLMGQITETEKFWSDFEAKLADFNKVSIATMDFLDIDDELNGSLMANNANEIGEILAEYIDYSLNKLFKLWIEETYSDWKDRILTKGEESYSKLLNDSVLKNSDALFINFNYTKTLEDLYRIPEKQVFHLHGVIDGGKFIFGHGFDDELSDFNPLDVGAYLEEVVEKLKKPVDNVLSNYNELFERLSSVKEIYFIGFGIRSEQRWVDSPYLKTIFKEAPNADILLDSYYRFGNIVQIKRTLKKLGADKAYKLRLIDTRDNQLL
;
A
#
# COMPACT_ATOMS: atom_id res chain seq x y z
N MET A 1 17.96 -19.57 -14.76
CA MET A 1 18.21 -18.12 -14.85
C MET A 1 19.02 -17.76 -13.62
N GLU A 2 20.18 -17.11 -13.77
CA GLU A 2 21.11 -16.92 -12.64
C GLU A 2 20.84 -15.64 -11.84
N LYS A 3 20.02 -14.73 -12.36
CA LYS A 3 19.79 -13.40 -11.79
C LYS A 3 18.31 -13.19 -11.49
N LEU A 4 18.04 -12.64 -10.31
CA LEU A 4 16.73 -12.20 -9.85
C LEU A 4 16.80 -10.70 -9.55
N PHE A 5 15.83 -9.95 -10.05
CA PHE A 5 15.60 -8.55 -9.71
C PHE A 5 14.36 -8.46 -8.83
N ILE A 6 14.51 -7.85 -7.66
CA ILE A 6 13.43 -7.48 -6.76
C ILE A 6 13.23 -5.98 -6.92
N ILE A 7 12.10 -5.63 -7.54
CA ILE A 7 11.74 -4.26 -7.88
C ILE A 7 10.71 -3.78 -6.87
N GLY A 8 10.97 -2.62 -6.26
CA GLY A 8 10.04 -1.98 -5.32
C GLY A 8 9.69 -0.56 -5.71
N ASN A 9 8.88 0.09 -4.87
CA ASN A 9 8.22 1.35 -5.23
C ASN A 9 9.18 2.49 -5.55
N GLY A 10 10.38 2.47 -4.95
CA GLY A 10 11.45 3.41 -5.28
C GLY A 10 11.89 3.35 -6.74
N PHE A 11 11.67 2.24 -7.45
CA PHE A 11 11.90 2.12 -8.88
C PHE A 11 10.90 3.01 -9.62
N ASP A 12 9.59 2.86 -9.38
CA ASP A 12 8.57 3.68 -10.02
C ASP A 12 8.76 5.17 -9.70
N ILE A 13 9.06 5.50 -8.45
CA ILE A 13 9.36 6.88 -8.02
C ILE A 13 10.57 7.45 -8.76
N ALA A 14 11.63 6.64 -8.98
CA ALA A 14 12.80 7.04 -9.76
C ALA A 14 12.48 7.32 -11.24
N HIS A 15 11.35 6.81 -11.73
CA HIS A 15 10.83 7.04 -13.08
C HIS A 15 9.73 8.10 -13.12
N ASP A 16 9.62 8.95 -12.10
CA ASP A 16 8.61 10.01 -11.99
C ASP A 16 7.15 9.52 -11.88
N LEU A 17 6.92 8.28 -11.43
CA LEU A 17 5.59 7.86 -11.00
C LEU A 17 5.31 8.31 -9.56
N LYS A 18 4.06 8.70 -9.30
CA LYS A 18 3.59 9.19 -8.01
C LYS A 18 2.89 8.07 -7.22
N THR A 19 3.60 6.96 -7.04
CA THR A 19 3.08 5.70 -6.48
C THR A 19 3.40 5.51 -4.99
N ASP A 20 3.88 6.54 -4.29
CA ASP A 20 4.03 6.48 -2.83
C ASP A 20 2.75 6.94 -2.11
N TYR A 21 2.61 6.51 -0.84
CA TYR A 21 1.39 6.73 -0.07
C TYR A 21 1.11 8.20 0.28
N LEU A 22 2.07 9.13 0.16
CA LEU A 22 1.76 10.56 0.28
C LEU A 22 0.86 10.99 -0.89
N TYR A 23 1.15 10.53 -2.10
CA TYR A 23 0.31 10.83 -3.27
C TYR A 23 -1.00 10.07 -3.23
N PHE A 24 -1.06 8.88 -2.60
CA PHE A 24 -2.33 8.24 -2.30
C PHE A 24 -3.18 9.08 -1.33
N LYS A 25 -2.59 9.58 -0.23
CA LYS A 25 -3.27 10.49 0.70
C LYS A 25 -3.78 11.74 0.00
N LYS A 26 -2.93 12.38 -0.81
CA LYS A 26 -3.29 13.52 -1.66
C LYS A 26 -4.47 13.18 -2.57
N PHE A 27 -4.44 12.03 -3.24
CA PHE A 27 -5.49 11.58 -4.14
C PHE A 27 -6.82 11.41 -3.40
N VAL A 28 -6.83 10.69 -2.27
CA VAL A 28 -8.06 10.49 -1.47
C VAL A 28 -8.62 11.83 -0.99
N TYR A 29 -7.77 12.74 -0.52
CA TYR A 29 -8.19 14.10 -0.14
C TYR A 29 -8.90 14.82 -1.30
N GLN A 30 -8.37 14.76 -2.52
CA GLN A 30 -8.98 15.44 -3.67
C GLN A 30 -10.28 14.80 -4.15
N GLN A 31 -10.43 13.48 -3.99
CA GLN A 31 -11.69 12.79 -4.28
C GLN A 31 -12.76 13.13 -3.22
N ALA A 32 -12.35 13.34 -1.97
CA ALA A 32 -13.24 13.66 -0.85
C ALA A 32 -13.64 15.15 -0.78
N TYR A 33 -12.70 16.07 -1.03
CA TYR A 33 -12.87 17.52 -0.81
C TYR A 33 -12.78 18.35 -2.10
N GLY A 34 -12.62 17.69 -3.25
CA GLY A 34 -12.47 18.33 -4.55
C GLY A 34 -11.02 18.67 -4.90
N LYS A 35 -10.79 18.92 -6.19
CA LYS A 35 -9.46 19.28 -6.70
C LYS A 35 -9.08 20.70 -6.27
N ASP A 36 -7.94 20.81 -5.59
CA ASP A 36 -7.34 22.08 -5.19
C ASP A 36 -6.20 22.48 -6.15
N GLU A 37 -6.32 23.65 -6.79
CA GLU A 37 -5.35 24.14 -7.78
C GLU A 37 -3.96 24.41 -7.17
N LEU A 38 -3.90 24.87 -5.92
CA LEU A 38 -2.64 25.11 -5.23
C LEU A 38 -1.92 23.78 -5.00
N LEU A 39 -2.61 22.78 -4.43
CA LEU A 39 -2.08 21.45 -4.17
C LEU A 39 -1.64 20.72 -5.45
N GLU A 40 -2.34 20.94 -6.58
CA GLU A 40 -1.92 20.44 -7.89
C GLU A 40 -0.65 21.10 -8.41
N SER A 41 -0.47 22.40 -8.14
CA SER A 41 0.73 23.12 -8.57
C SER A 41 2.01 22.71 -7.81
N LEU A 42 1.89 22.12 -6.61
CA LEU A 42 3.03 21.77 -5.76
C LEU A 42 3.87 20.63 -6.36
N GLN A 43 5.14 20.93 -6.65
CA GLN A 43 6.07 19.97 -7.26
C GLN A 43 6.93 19.22 -6.24
N SER A 44 7.05 19.74 -5.01
CA SER A 44 7.93 19.16 -3.98
C SER A 44 7.14 18.42 -2.91
N GLU A 45 7.66 17.25 -2.51
CA GLU A 45 7.09 16.42 -1.44
C GLU A 45 6.91 17.21 -0.14
N ASN A 46 7.90 18.01 0.25
CA ASN A 46 7.83 18.83 1.46
C ASN A 46 6.70 19.87 1.41
N ALA A 47 6.47 20.50 0.25
CA ALA A 47 5.38 21.46 0.11
C ALA A 47 4.01 20.77 0.21
N ILE A 48 3.86 19.59 -0.41
CA ILE A 48 2.64 18.78 -0.31
C ILE A 48 2.39 18.38 1.15
N LYS A 49 3.42 17.90 1.85
CA LYS A 49 3.33 17.56 3.27
C LYS A 49 2.91 18.75 4.14
N LEU A 50 3.50 19.93 3.93
CA LEU A 50 3.11 21.14 4.65
C LEU A 50 1.65 21.54 4.37
N TYR A 51 1.21 21.41 3.13
CA TYR A 51 -0.18 21.68 2.75
C TYR A 51 -1.14 20.71 3.45
N LEU A 52 -0.91 19.40 3.31
CA LEU A 52 -1.77 18.37 3.90
C LEU A 52 -1.79 18.45 5.42
N ASN A 53 -0.66 18.73 6.08
CA ASN A 53 -0.62 18.89 7.53
C ASN A 53 -1.55 20.01 8.02
N ARG A 54 -1.52 21.18 7.36
CA ARG A 54 -2.41 22.29 7.69
C ARG A 54 -3.88 21.92 7.52
N ILE A 55 -4.20 21.13 6.51
CA ILE A 55 -5.57 20.66 6.25
C ILE A 55 -5.99 19.61 7.28
N ASP A 56 -5.10 18.70 7.64
CA ASP A 56 -5.35 17.68 8.66
C ASP A 56 -5.62 18.32 10.04
N GLU A 57 -4.93 19.42 10.38
CA GLU A 57 -5.20 20.20 11.60
C GLU A 57 -6.64 20.76 11.68
N GLU A 58 -7.32 20.93 10.54
CA GLU A 58 -8.71 21.39 10.47
C GLU A 58 -9.67 20.21 10.40
N ILE A 59 -9.45 19.27 9.46
CA ILE A 59 -10.36 18.17 9.15
C ILE A 59 -10.39 17.12 10.27
N LEU A 60 -9.24 16.77 10.86
CA LEU A 60 -9.17 15.69 11.85
C LEU A 60 -9.62 16.11 13.26
N LEU A 61 -10.12 17.35 13.42
CA LEU A 61 -10.84 17.77 14.62
C LEU A 61 -12.31 17.35 14.61
N GLU A 62 -12.84 16.94 13.45
CA GLU A 62 -14.21 16.49 13.31
C GLU A 62 -14.39 15.13 14.01
N GLU A 63 -15.36 15.08 14.93
CA GLU A 63 -15.82 13.84 15.52
C GLU A 63 -16.72 13.11 14.51
N ILE A 64 -16.55 11.79 14.40
CA ILE A 64 -17.40 10.98 13.52
C ILE A 64 -18.60 10.53 14.33
N ASP A 65 -19.75 11.13 14.07
CA ASP A 65 -21.02 10.74 14.67
C ASP A 65 -21.72 9.64 13.86
N ASP A 66 -22.42 8.74 14.54
CA ASP A 66 -23.20 7.66 13.91
C ASP A 66 -24.24 8.15 12.89
N TYR A 67 -24.96 9.23 13.20
CA TYR A 67 -25.96 9.83 12.30
C TYR A 67 -25.36 10.48 11.05
N SER A 68 -24.03 10.70 11.02
CA SER A 68 -23.32 11.22 9.84
C SER A 68 -22.91 10.11 8.86
N ILE A 69 -22.97 8.85 9.30
CA ILE A 69 -22.59 7.69 8.49
C ILE A 69 -23.71 7.44 7.47
N PRO A 70 -23.41 7.50 6.16
CA PRO A 70 -24.44 7.35 5.14
C PRO A 70 -25.13 5.97 5.22
N GLU A 71 -26.44 5.90 4.98
CA GLU A 71 -27.13 4.61 4.88
C GLU A 71 -26.91 3.94 3.52
N MET A 72 -26.73 2.62 3.52
CA MET A 72 -26.67 1.83 2.29
C MET A 72 -28.06 1.55 1.72
N GLN A 73 -28.26 1.85 0.45
CA GLN A 73 -29.50 1.49 -0.24
C GLN A 73 -29.35 0.12 -0.91
N ARG A 74 -30.43 -0.64 -0.99
CA ARG A 74 -30.49 -1.87 -1.79
C ARG A 74 -31.24 -1.58 -3.09
N GLY A 75 -30.60 -1.92 -4.20
CA GLY A 75 -31.22 -1.89 -5.51
C GLY A 75 -32.25 -3.01 -5.69
N PRO A 76 -33.01 -2.97 -6.79
CA PRO A 76 -34.11 -3.90 -7.03
C PRO A 76 -33.68 -5.37 -7.14
N GLU A 77 -32.42 -5.64 -7.53
CA GLU A 77 -31.87 -7.00 -7.67
C GLU A 77 -31.02 -7.41 -6.46
N GLY A 78 -31.05 -6.62 -5.37
CA GLY A 78 -30.27 -6.87 -4.16
C GLY A 78 -28.82 -6.40 -4.26
N GLU A 79 -28.45 -5.71 -5.33
CA GLU A 79 -27.19 -4.98 -5.42
C GLU A 79 -27.14 -3.86 -4.39
N LYS A 80 -25.98 -3.63 -3.80
CA LYS A 80 -25.78 -2.53 -2.86
C LYS A 80 -25.52 -1.25 -3.66
N LEU A 81 -26.36 -0.25 -3.43
CA LEU A 81 -26.22 1.09 -3.98
C LEU A 81 -25.56 1.95 -2.92
N TYR A 82 -24.30 2.28 -3.19
CA TYR A 82 -23.54 3.21 -2.38
C TYR A 82 -24.13 4.63 -2.57
N PRO A 83 -24.24 5.42 -1.50
CA PRO A 83 -24.52 6.85 -1.61
C PRO A 83 -23.38 7.57 -2.35
N ASP A 84 -23.49 8.89 -2.54
CA ASP A 84 -22.48 9.70 -3.24
C ASP A 84 -21.06 9.34 -2.79
N ASP A 85 -20.23 8.93 -3.75
CA ASP A 85 -18.84 8.52 -3.55
C ASP A 85 -18.06 9.56 -2.72
N VAL A 86 -18.37 10.84 -2.89
CA VAL A 86 -17.69 11.94 -2.19
C VAL A 86 -17.82 11.82 -0.67
N ASP A 87 -19.01 11.52 -0.15
CA ASP A 87 -19.22 11.45 1.30
C ASP A 87 -18.57 10.20 1.90
N LEU A 88 -18.55 9.09 1.17
CA LEU A 88 -17.81 7.89 1.56
C LEU A 88 -16.30 8.15 1.61
N TYR A 89 -15.77 8.94 0.69
CA TYR A 89 -14.35 9.26 0.65
C TYR A 89 -13.94 10.22 1.78
N LYS A 90 -14.81 11.17 2.16
CA LYS A 90 -14.60 11.99 3.37
C LYS A 90 -14.55 11.13 4.61
N LEU A 91 -15.54 10.24 4.77
CA LEU A 91 -15.60 9.32 5.91
C LEU A 91 -14.35 8.45 5.98
N LEU A 92 -13.92 7.85 4.86
CA LEU A 92 -12.67 7.09 4.80
C LEU A 92 -11.46 7.95 5.18
N TYR A 93 -11.36 9.20 4.71
CA TYR A 93 -10.25 10.09 5.05
C TYR A 93 -10.17 10.36 6.55
N LEU A 94 -11.32 10.60 7.21
CA LEU A 94 -11.41 10.79 8.66
C LEU A 94 -11.01 9.53 9.43
N LEU A 95 -11.55 8.36 9.04
CA LEU A 95 -11.21 7.07 9.65
C LEU A 95 -9.70 6.78 9.53
N MET A 96 -9.13 6.98 8.34
CA MET A 96 -7.69 6.86 8.11
C MET A 96 -6.88 7.82 9.00
N GLY A 97 -7.40 9.03 9.24
CA GLY A 97 -6.80 10.01 10.14
C GLY A 97 -6.77 9.57 11.61
N GLN A 98 -7.72 8.75 12.05
CA GLN A 98 -7.71 8.19 13.42
C GLN A 98 -6.66 7.08 13.60
N ILE A 99 -6.40 6.27 12.57
CA ILE A 99 -5.53 5.09 12.68
C ILE A 99 -4.07 5.34 12.26
N THR A 100 -3.82 6.32 11.39
CA THR A 100 -2.48 6.64 10.89
C THR A 100 -1.81 7.75 11.68
N GLU A 101 -0.48 7.73 11.74
CA GLU A 101 0.30 8.83 12.34
C GLU A 101 0.33 10.02 11.35
N THR A 102 -0.23 11.17 11.74
CA THR A 102 -0.37 12.36 10.86
C THR A 102 0.95 12.78 10.22
N GLU A 103 2.05 12.78 10.98
CA GLU A 103 3.38 13.15 10.52
C GLU A 103 3.99 12.16 9.52
N LYS A 104 3.42 10.95 9.41
CA LYS A 104 3.86 9.92 8.47
C LYS A 104 3.19 10.01 7.11
N PHE A 105 2.15 10.83 6.96
CA PHE A 105 1.45 11.02 5.69
C PHE A 105 1.13 9.71 4.97
N TRP A 106 0.58 8.74 5.72
CA TRP A 106 0.23 7.39 5.26
C TRP A 106 1.41 6.51 4.81
N SER A 107 2.67 6.86 5.10
CA SER A 107 3.80 5.93 4.86
C SER A 107 3.75 4.65 5.71
N ASP A 108 2.88 4.63 6.72
CA ASP A 108 2.47 3.53 7.59
C ASP A 108 1.13 2.87 7.17
N PHE A 109 0.52 3.30 6.06
CA PHE A 109 -0.79 2.89 5.55
C PHE A 109 -1.07 1.40 5.76
N GLU A 110 -0.30 0.52 5.12
CA GLU A 110 -0.56 -0.92 5.16
C GLU A 110 -0.48 -1.50 6.58
N ALA A 111 0.45 -1.01 7.41
CA ALA A 111 0.56 -1.49 8.78
C ALA A 111 -0.64 -1.05 9.64
N LYS A 112 -1.21 0.12 9.34
CA LYS A 112 -2.31 0.74 10.08
C LYS A 112 -3.69 0.26 9.68
N LEU A 113 -3.85 -0.43 8.55
CA LEU A 113 -5.12 -1.11 8.22
C LEU A 113 -5.55 -2.13 9.30
N ALA A 114 -4.61 -2.64 10.10
CA ALA A 114 -4.92 -3.51 11.24
C ALA A 114 -5.60 -2.78 12.41
N ASP A 115 -5.59 -1.45 12.43
CA ASP A 115 -6.07 -0.64 13.54
C ASP A 115 -7.50 -0.10 13.28
N PHE A 116 -8.20 -0.54 12.22
CA PHE A 116 -9.59 -0.10 11.97
C PHE A 116 -10.56 -0.48 13.10
N ASN A 117 -10.31 -1.58 13.81
CA ASN A 117 -11.08 -1.93 15.01
C ASN A 117 -10.83 -1.01 16.22
N LYS A 118 -9.93 -0.02 16.09
CA LYS A 118 -9.60 0.97 17.12
C LYS A 118 -10.14 2.37 16.80
N VAL A 119 -10.91 2.52 15.72
CA VAL A 119 -11.58 3.79 15.43
C VAL A 119 -12.64 4.09 16.48
N SER A 120 -12.84 5.37 16.76
CA SER A 120 -13.84 5.86 17.68
C SER A 120 -14.95 6.55 16.90
N ILE A 121 -16.18 6.11 17.14
CA ILE A 121 -17.40 6.67 16.56
C ILE A 121 -18.29 7.12 17.72
N ALA A 122 -18.70 8.38 17.71
CA ALA A 122 -19.66 8.91 18.67
C ALA A 122 -21.04 8.30 18.35
N THR A 123 -21.64 7.65 19.35
CA THR A 123 -22.95 7.01 19.21
C THR A 123 -24.00 7.75 20.02
N MET A 124 -25.22 7.79 19.49
CA MET A 124 -26.34 8.43 20.16
C MET A 124 -26.75 7.67 21.42
N ASP A 125 -27.04 8.41 22.51
CA ASP A 125 -27.62 7.85 23.71
C ASP A 125 -29.08 7.45 23.46
N PHE A 126 -29.39 6.16 23.66
CA PHE A 126 -30.76 5.67 23.65
C PHE A 126 -31.29 5.60 25.07
N LEU A 127 -32.43 6.23 25.35
CA LEU A 127 -33.08 6.19 26.65
C LEU A 127 -34.27 5.22 26.65
N ASP A 128 -34.52 4.59 27.80
CA ASP A 128 -35.72 3.81 28.04
C ASP A 128 -36.89 4.66 28.53
N ILE A 129 -37.98 4.03 28.95
CA ILE A 129 -39.21 4.71 29.40
C ILE A 129 -39.04 5.47 30.73
N ASP A 130 -37.96 5.18 31.48
CA ASP A 130 -37.64 5.77 32.77
C ASP A 130 -36.51 6.82 32.65
N ASP A 131 -36.19 7.25 31.41
CA ASP A 131 -35.08 8.15 31.06
C ASP A 131 -33.69 7.59 31.46
N GLU A 132 -33.52 6.27 31.57
CA GLU A 132 -32.24 5.59 31.80
C GLU A 132 -31.60 5.08 30.49
N LEU A 133 -30.27 4.95 30.45
CA LEU A 133 -29.55 4.46 29.26
C LEU A 133 -29.95 3.02 28.91
N ASN A 134 -30.43 2.84 27.69
CA ASN A 134 -30.79 1.55 27.13
C ASN A 134 -29.60 0.89 26.42
N GLY A 135 -28.78 0.20 27.21
CA GLY A 135 -27.58 -0.48 26.69
C GLY A 135 -27.86 -1.51 25.59
N SER A 136 -29.06 -2.11 25.52
CA SER A 136 -29.40 -3.04 24.44
C SER A 136 -29.63 -2.34 23.12
N LEU A 137 -30.30 -1.18 23.11
CA LEU A 137 -30.49 -0.39 21.90
C LEU A 137 -29.17 0.22 21.43
N MET A 138 -28.36 0.74 22.36
CA MET A 138 -27.03 1.25 22.06
C MET A 138 -26.12 0.17 21.44
N ALA A 139 -26.13 -1.06 21.98
CA ALA A 139 -25.37 -2.16 21.41
C ALA A 139 -25.83 -2.56 20.01
N ASN A 140 -27.14 -2.57 19.77
CA ASN A 140 -27.69 -2.85 18.43
C ASN A 140 -27.29 -1.77 17.43
N ASN A 141 -27.35 -0.49 17.83
CA ASN A 141 -26.91 0.64 17.02
C ASN A 141 -25.41 0.52 16.69
N ALA A 142 -24.56 0.23 17.69
CA ALA A 142 -23.14 0.05 17.48
C ALA A 142 -22.82 -1.09 16.48
N ASN A 143 -23.55 -2.21 16.57
CA ASN A 143 -23.43 -3.32 15.62
C ASN A 143 -23.81 -2.89 14.19
N GLU A 144 -24.99 -2.28 14.03
CA GLU A 144 -25.49 -1.85 12.71
C GLU A 144 -24.53 -0.86 12.04
N ILE A 145 -24.05 0.13 12.79
CA ILE A 145 -23.07 1.09 12.31
C ILE A 145 -21.75 0.41 11.94
N GLY A 146 -21.28 -0.51 12.78
CA GLY A 146 -20.06 -1.28 12.51
C GLY A 146 -20.13 -2.10 11.23
N GLU A 147 -21.25 -2.80 10.99
CA GLU A 147 -21.48 -3.56 9.76
C GLU A 147 -21.46 -2.64 8.52
N ILE A 148 -22.13 -1.48 8.59
CA ILE A 148 -22.14 -0.50 7.50
C ILE A 148 -20.73 0.04 7.22
N LEU A 149 -20.00 0.44 8.26
CA LEU A 149 -18.63 0.95 8.15
C LEU A 149 -17.67 -0.08 7.56
N ALA A 150 -17.75 -1.35 7.97
CA ALA A 150 -16.92 -2.43 7.46
C ALA A 150 -17.04 -2.55 5.93
N GLU A 151 -18.25 -2.45 5.41
CA GLU A 151 -18.49 -2.52 3.98
C GLU A 151 -18.05 -1.25 3.22
N TYR A 152 -18.19 -0.07 3.83
CA TYR A 152 -17.70 1.19 3.24
C TYR A 152 -16.19 1.26 3.19
N ILE A 153 -15.51 0.81 4.25
CA ILE A 153 -14.05 0.76 4.31
C ILE A 153 -13.53 -0.14 3.19
N ASP A 154 -14.06 -1.37 3.07
CA ASP A 154 -13.65 -2.31 2.02
C ASP A 154 -13.90 -1.74 0.62
N TYR A 155 -15.11 -1.23 0.36
CA TYR A 155 -15.46 -0.64 -0.93
C TYR A 155 -14.56 0.55 -1.30
N SER A 156 -14.48 1.55 -0.41
CA SER A 156 -13.83 2.82 -0.70
C SER A 156 -12.32 2.66 -0.85
N LEU A 157 -11.68 1.84 0.01
CA LEU A 157 -10.26 1.56 -0.10
C LEU A 157 -9.93 0.87 -1.42
N ASN A 158 -10.61 -0.22 -1.77
CA ASN A 158 -10.33 -0.94 -3.01
C ASN A 158 -10.57 -0.06 -4.24
N LYS A 159 -11.65 0.73 -4.25
CA LYS A 159 -11.99 1.63 -5.35
C LYS A 159 -10.99 2.78 -5.51
N LEU A 160 -10.70 3.52 -4.44
CA LEU A 160 -9.78 4.65 -4.48
C LEU A 160 -8.35 4.21 -4.77
N PHE A 161 -7.90 3.10 -4.20
CA PHE A 161 -6.57 2.56 -4.47
C PHE A 161 -6.42 2.20 -5.95
N LYS A 162 -7.45 1.57 -6.53
CA LYS A 162 -7.46 1.23 -7.96
C LYS A 162 -7.42 2.48 -8.82
N LEU A 163 -8.33 3.43 -8.58
CA LEU A 163 -8.39 4.69 -9.34
C LEU A 163 -7.09 5.47 -9.25
N TRP A 164 -6.49 5.56 -8.06
CA TRP A 164 -5.20 6.24 -7.87
C TRP A 164 -4.09 5.65 -8.74
N ILE A 165 -3.94 4.33 -8.75
CA ILE A 165 -2.92 3.66 -9.58
C ILE A 165 -3.23 3.85 -11.06
N GLU A 166 -4.49 3.71 -11.48
CA GLU A 166 -4.92 3.89 -12.88
C GLU A 166 -4.65 5.31 -13.38
N GLU A 167 -5.06 6.34 -12.64
CA GLU A 167 -4.82 7.75 -13.00
C GLU A 167 -3.32 8.08 -12.99
N THR A 168 -2.60 7.70 -11.93
CA THR A 168 -1.16 7.96 -11.80
C THR A 168 -0.38 7.33 -12.96
N TYR A 169 -0.73 6.11 -13.34
CA TYR A 169 -0.05 5.38 -14.39
C TYR A 169 -0.42 5.89 -15.79
N SER A 170 -1.70 6.23 -16.03
CA SER A 170 -2.15 6.84 -17.27
C SER A 170 -1.45 8.18 -17.52
N ASP A 171 -1.45 9.05 -16.52
CA ASP A 171 -0.77 10.35 -16.59
C ASP A 171 0.72 10.19 -16.85
N TRP A 172 1.35 9.21 -16.19
CA TRP A 172 2.77 8.91 -16.42
C TRP A 172 3.03 8.42 -17.84
N LYS A 173 2.21 7.49 -18.36
CA LYS A 173 2.30 6.99 -19.73
C LYS A 173 2.20 8.13 -20.73
N ASP A 174 1.21 9.01 -20.56
CA ASP A 174 1.05 10.17 -21.42
C ASP A 174 2.27 11.09 -21.33
N ARG A 175 2.78 11.38 -20.13
CA ARG A 175 3.97 12.24 -19.98
C ARG A 175 5.25 11.64 -20.55
N ILE A 176 5.46 10.33 -20.43
CA ILE A 176 6.72 9.68 -20.79
C ILE A 176 6.71 9.20 -22.23
N LEU A 177 5.62 8.59 -22.70
CA LEU A 177 5.54 8.00 -24.03
C LEU A 177 5.26 9.04 -25.13
N THR A 178 4.77 10.23 -24.78
CA THR A 178 4.60 11.34 -25.74
C THR A 178 5.82 12.24 -25.86
N LYS A 179 6.76 12.19 -24.90
CA LYS A 179 8.05 12.88 -24.98
C LYS A 179 9.02 12.03 -25.82
N GLY A 180 9.69 12.65 -26.80
CA GLY A 180 10.60 11.94 -27.72
C GLY A 180 11.74 11.16 -27.02
N GLU A 181 12.40 10.25 -27.76
CA GLU A 181 13.31 9.23 -27.22
C GLU A 181 14.42 9.75 -26.28
N GLU A 182 14.93 10.96 -26.54
CA GLU A 182 15.96 11.59 -25.70
C GLU A 182 15.49 11.93 -24.27
N SER A 183 14.18 12.04 -24.05
CA SER A 183 13.64 12.48 -22.75
C SER A 183 13.53 11.36 -21.73
N TYR A 184 13.26 10.11 -22.16
CA TYR A 184 13.13 8.98 -21.24
C TYR A 184 14.40 8.14 -21.13
N SER A 185 15.36 8.28 -22.04
CA SER A 185 16.67 7.60 -21.94
C SER A 185 17.42 7.95 -20.64
N LYS A 186 17.19 9.13 -20.09
CA LYS A 186 17.74 9.58 -18.79
C LYS A 186 17.13 8.88 -17.58
N LEU A 187 15.97 8.25 -17.75
CA LEU A 187 15.29 7.49 -16.70
C LEU A 187 15.69 6.00 -16.73
N LEU A 188 16.33 5.54 -17.82
CA LEU A 188 16.66 4.13 -17.97
C LEU A 188 17.80 3.70 -17.05
N ASN A 189 17.62 2.51 -16.49
CA ASN A 189 18.53 1.82 -15.60
C ASN A 189 19.35 0.80 -16.39
N ASP A 190 20.65 1.05 -16.55
CA ASP A 190 21.55 0.16 -17.29
C ASP A 190 21.59 -1.25 -16.71
N SER A 191 21.46 -1.40 -15.38
CA SER A 191 21.42 -2.72 -14.75
C SER A 191 20.21 -3.52 -15.21
N VAL A 192 19.04 -2.91 -15.37
CA VAL A 192 17.85 -3.58 -15.89
C VAL A 192 18.03 -3.91 -17.38
N LEU A 193 18.47 -2.94 -18.20
CA LEU A 193 18.65 -3.13 -19.64
C LEU A 193 19.65 -4.26 -19.98
N LYS A 194 20.79 -4.30 -19.29
CA LYS A 194 21.86 -5.30 -19.52
C LYS A 194 21.49 -6.70 -19.04
N ASN A 195 20.39 -6.85 -18.27
CA ASN A 195 19.94 -8.12 -17.71
C ASN A 195 18.47 -8.39 -18.08
N SER A 196 18.08 -8.09 -19.32
CA SER A 196 16.72 -8.31 -19.82
C SER A 196 16.31 -9.80 -19.88
N ASP A 197 17.26 -10.72 -19.74
CA ASP A 197 17.05 -12.17 -19.63
C ASP A 197 16.82 -12.66 -18.18
N ALA A 198 16.88 -11.77 -17.19
CA ALA A 198 16.68 -12.09 -15.78
C ALA A 198 15.20 -12.38 -15.42
N LEU A 199 14.98 -12.83 -14.19
CA LEU A 199 13.66 -12.87 -13.55
C LEU A 199 13.43 -11.59 -12.76
N PHE A 200 12.20 -11.08 -12.76
CA PHE A 200 11.80 -9.88 -12.03
C PHE A 200 10.62 -10.23 -11.11
N ILE A 201 10.79 -10.05 -9.82
CA ILE A 201 9.68 -9.98 -8.87
C ILE A 201 9.39 -8.51 -8.64
N ASN A 202 8.22 -8.07 -9.09
CA ASN A 202 7.78 -6.69 -8.99
C ASN A 202 6.78 -6.54 -7.85
N PHE A 203 7.08 -5.66 -6.91
CA PHE A 203 6.20 -5.29 -5.80
C PHE A 203 5.35 -4.06 -6.12
N ASN A 204 5.60 -3.43 -7.27
CA ASN A 204 4.81 -2.30 -7.76
C ASN A 204 3.56 -2.80 -8.47
N TYR A 205 2.56 -1.94 -8.57
CA TYR A 205 1.28 -2.23 -9.21
C TYR A 205 1.27 -1.88 -10.71
N THR A 206 2.40 -1.45 -11.25
CA THR A 206 2.52 -0.83 -12.57
C THR A 206 3.30 -1.72 -13.55
N LYS A 207 3.20 -1.41 -14.85
CA LYS A 207 3.91 -2.11 -15.93
C LYS A 207 5.18 -1.36 -16.40
N THR A 208 5.88 -0.67 -15.49
CA THR A 208 7.07 0.13 -15.86
C THR A 208 8.15 -0.73 -16.53
N LEU A 209 8.38 -1.96 -16.07
CA LEU A 209 9.37 -2.88 -16.67
C LEU A 209 8.96 -3.31 -18.09
N GLU A 210 7.68 -3.57 -18.29
CA GLU A 210 7.17 -4.08 -19.57
C GLU A 210 7.03 -2.95 -20.59
N ASP A 211 6.49 -1.80 -20.19
CA ASP A 211 6.18 -0.71 -21.11
C ASP A 211 7.39 0.18 -21.41
N LEU A 212 8.27 0.43 -20.44
CA LEU A 212 9.47 1.25 -20.65
C LEU A 212 10.69 0.39 -21.04
N TYR A 213 10.92 -0.71 -20.32
CA TYR A 213 12.12 -1.55 -20.53
C TYR A 213 11.90 -2.72 -21.51
N ARG A 214 10.65 -2.93 -21.96
CA ARG A 214 10.29 -4.01 -22.90
C ARG A 214 10.64 -5.40 -22.38
N ILE A 215 10.64 -5.57 -21.05
CA ILE A 215 10.81 -6.88 -20.44
C ILE A 215 9.58 -7.74 -20.75
N PRO A 216 9.74 -8.95 -21.29
CA PRO A 216 8.62 -9.85 -21.55
C PRO A 216 7.81 -10.15 -20.29
N GLU A 217 6.47 -10.08 -20.37
CA GLU A 217 5.55 -10.33 -19.23
C GLU A 217 5.84 -11.64 -18.50
N LYS A 218 6.23 -12.71 -19.22
CA LYS A 218 6.60 -14.01 -18.65
C LYS A 218 7.82 -13.98 -17.71
N GLN A 219 8.56 -12.88 -17.67
CA GLN A 219 9.72 -12.66 -16.80
C GLN A 219 9.38 -11.74 -15.61
N VAL A 220 8.21 -11.09 -15.60
CA VAL A 220 7.80 -10.14 -14.56
C VAL A 220 6.66 -10.74 -13.74
N PHE A 221 6.91 -10.94 -12.45
CA PHE A 221 5.99 -11.53 -11.50
C PHE A 221 5.49 -10.46 -10.54
N HIS A 222 4.26 -10.00 -10.76
CA HIS A 222 3.60 -8.99 -9.93
C HIS A 222 2.86 -9.64 -8.76
N LEU A 223 3.58 -9.85 -7.64
CA LEU A 223 3.02 -10.55 -6.48
C LEU A 223 1.80 -9.84 -5.89
N HIS A 224 1.71 -8.52 -6.10
CA HIS A 224 0.65 -7.69 -5.56
C HIS A 224 -0.45 -7.34 -6.57
N GLY A 225 -0.48 -8.03 -7.72
CA GLY A 225 -1.32 -7.63 -8.84
C GLY A 225 -0.71 -6.47 -9.63
N VAL A 226 -1.30 -6.20 -10.79
CA VAL A 226 -0.81 -5.23 -11.78
C VAL A 226 -1.98 -4.52 -12.43
N ILE A 227 -1.77 -3.30 -12.89
CA ILE A 227 -2.74 -2.53 -13.67
C ILE A 227 -3.24 -3.33 -14.89
N ASP A 228 -4.50 -3.12 -15.26
CA ASP A 228 -5.28 -3.94 -16.21
C ASP A 228 -5.49 -5.40 -15.77
N GLY A 229 -5.02 -5.77 -14.58
CA GLY A 229 -5.26 -7.06 -13.94
C GLY A 229 -6.58 -7.10 -13.16
N GLY A 230 -6.77 -8.20 -12.41
CA GLY A 230 -8.02 -8.44 -11.68
C GLY A 230 -8.16 -7.61 -10.39
N LYS A 231 -7.24 -7.79 -9.44
CA LYS A 231 -7.30 -7.15 -8.11
C LYS A 231 -5.89 -6.78 -7.63
N PHE A 232 -5.77 -5.61 -7.00
CA PHE A 232 -4.57 -5.20 -6.28
C PHE A 232 -4.53 -5.81 -4.89
N ILE A 233 -3.33 -6.18 -4.44
CA ILE A 233 -3.10 -6.81 -3.14
C ILE A 233 -2.25 -5.85 -2.30
N PHE A 234 -2.92 -5.13 -1.41
CA PHE A 234 -2.33 -4.37 -0.30
C PHE A 234 -2.96 -4.88 1.00
N GLY A 235 -2.34 -4.60 2.13
CA GLY A 235 -2.91 -5.04 3.41
C GLY A 235 -1.91 -5.09 4.56
N HIS A 236 -2.42 -5.21 5.78
CA HIS A 236 -1.57 -5.41 6.95
C HIS A 236 -1.04 -6.85 7.01
N GLY A 237 0.10 -7.02 7.67
CA GLY A 237 0.71 -8.33 7.94
C GLY A 237 0.61 -8.72 9.41
N PHE A 238 -0.38 -8.20 10.11
CA PHE A 238 -0.48 -8.31 11.56
C PHE A 238 -1.54 -9.32 11.98
N ASP A 239 -1.17 -10.19 12.91
CA ASP A 239 -2.03 -11.14 13.61
C ASP A 239 -2.13 -10.61 15.06
N ASP A 240 -3.02 -9.66 15.34
CA ASP A 240 -3.22 -9.18 16.71
C ASP A 240 -4.03 -10.22 17.52
N GLU A 241 -3.91 -10.16 18.85
CA GLU A 241 -4.80 -10.90 19.75
C GLU A 241 -6.15 -10.17 19.84
N LEU A 242 -7.25 -10.94 19.87
CA LEU A 242 -8.61 -10.41 20.02
C LEU A 242 -8.68 -9.37 21.14
N SER A 243 -9.19 -8.17 20.84
CA SER A 243 -9.50 -7.21 21.89
C SER A 243 -10.69 -7.71 22.72
N ASP A 244 -10.81 -7.23 23.96
CA ASP A 244 -12.01 -7.45 24.75
C ASP A 244 -13.21 -6.86 24.00
N PHE A 245 -14.18 -7.70 23.65
CA PHE A 245 -15.36 -7.29 22.91
C PHE A 245 -16.25 -6.40 23.78
N ASN A 246 -16.33 -5.12 23.42
CA ASN A 246 -17.28 -4.17 24.02
C ASN A 246 -18.47 -3.97 23.07
N PRO A 247 -19.67 -4.47 23.42
CA PRO A 247 -20.83 -4.38 22.52
C PRO A 247 -21.32 -2.95 22.26
N LEU A 248 -20.88 -1.97 23.07
CA LEU A 248 -21.21 -0.55 22.90
C LEU A 248 -20.20 0.20 22.02
N ASP A 249 -19.09 -0.44 21.66
CA ASP A 249 -18.05 0.15 20.82
C ASP A 249 -18.26 -0.28 19.36
N VAL A 250 -18.43 0.68 18.47
CA VAL A 250 -18.53 0.44 17.03
C VAL A 250 -17.27 -0.24 16.49
N GLY A 251 -16.08 0.13 17.00
CA GLY A 251 -14.80 -0.45 16.57
C GLY A 251 -14.73 -1.97 16.77
N ALA A 252 -15.41 -2.48 17.80
CA ALA A 252 -15.46 -3.92 18.09
C ALA A 252 -16.15 -4.76 17.00
N TYR A 253 -16.97 -4.13 16.13
CA TYR A 253 -17.64 -4.77 15.01
C TYR A 253 -16.87 -4.66 13.69
N LEU A 254 -15.73 -3.97 13.67
CA LEU A 254 -14.88 -3.81 12.47
C LEU A 254 -13.83 -4.92 12.31
N GLU A 255 -13.83 -5.92 13.18
CA GLU A 255 -12.89 -7.04 13.11
C GLU A 255 -12.98 -7.80 11.77
N GLU A 256 -14.19 -7.92 11.19
CA GLU A 256 -14.36 -8.59 9.90
C GLU A 256 -13.65 -7.83 8.77
N VAL A 257 -13.71 -6.49 8.74
CA VAL A 257 -13.00 -5.72 7.71
C VAL A 257 -11.50 -5.73 7.94
N VAL A 258 -11.03 -5.74 9.19
CA VAL A 258 -9.61 -5.94 9.52
C VAL A 258 -9.13 -7.26 8.91
N GLU A 259 -9.82 -8.37 9.14
CA GLU A 259 -9.45 -9.67 8.55
C GLU A 259 -9.50 -9.68 7.01
N LYS A 260 -10.43 -8.95 6.38
CA LYS A 260 -10.46 -8.78 4.91
C LYS A 260 -9.28 -7.96 4.38
N LEU A 261 -8.79 -6.99 5.15
CA LEU A 261 -7.66 -6.12 4.81
C LEU A 261 -6.30 -6.72 5.18
N LYS A 262 -6.30 -7.93 5.73
CA LYS A 262 -5.08 -8.71 5.92
C LYS A 262 -4.50 -9.12 4.57
N LYS A 263 -3.21 -8.87 4.40
CA LYS A 263 -2.51 -9.25 3.17
C LYS A 263 -2.53 -10.78 3.03
N PRO A 264 -3.08 -11.35 1.94
CA PRO A 264 -3.25 -12.79 1.77
C PRO A 264 -1.94 -13.47 1.33
N VAL A 265 -0.88 -13.30 2.13
CA VAL A 265 0.49 -13.73 1.83
C VAL A 265 0.55 -15.21 1.47
N ASP A 266 -0.08 -16.08 2.24
CA ASP A 266 -0.04 -17.54 2.01
C ASP A 266 -0.68 -17.93 0.67
N ASN A 267 -1.77 -17.25 0.29
CA ASN A 267 -2.42 -17.45 -1.00
C ASN A 267 -1.51 -16.98 -2.15
N VAL A 268 -0.86 -15.83 -2.00
CA VAL A 268 0.10 -15.31 -3.00
C VAL A 268 1.29 -16.26 -3.16
N LEU A 269 1.91 -16.69 -2.05
CA LEU A 269 3.03 -17.63 -2.09
C LEU A 269 2.63 -18.96 -2.76
N SER A 270 1.44 -19.47 -2.48
CA SER A 270 0.92 -20.69 -3.09
C SER A 270 0.68 -20.53 -4.59
N ASN A 271 0.10 -19.40 -5.01
CA ASN A 271 -0.16 -19.10 -6.43
C ASN A 271 1.13 -18.96 -7.25
N TYR A 272 2.23 -18.55 -6.63
CA TYR A 272 3.53 -18.40 -7.26
C TYR A 272 4.52 -19.52 -6.88
N ASN A 273 4.05 -20.68 -6.42
CA ASN A 273 4.94 -21.76 -5.96
C ASN A 273 5.99 -22.17 -7.02
N GLU A 274 5.57 -22.33 -8.29
CA GLU A 274 6.49 -22.66 -9.40
C GLU A 274 7.57 -21.60 -9.62
N LEU A 275 7.27 -20.32 -9.39
CA LEU A 275 8.26 -19.24 -9.44
C LEU A 275 9.29 -19.43 -8.33
N PHE A 276 8.85 -19.66 -7.09
CA PHE A 276 9.74 -19.79 -5.94
C PHE A 276 10.68 -21.01 -6.07
N GLU A 277 10.19 -22.14 -6.56
CA GLU A 277 11.01 -23.34 -6.81
C GLU A 277 12.16 -23.07 -7.80
N ARG A 278 11.93 -22.22 -8.82
CA ARG A 278 12.95 -21.82 -9.81
C ARG A 278 14.06 -20.97 -9.21
N LEU A 279 13.85 -20.34 -8.05
CA LEU A 279 14.83 -19.48 -7.40
C LEU A 279 16.04 -20.26 -6.85
N SER A 280 15.93 -21.58 -6.69
CA SER A 280 17.06 -22.46 -6.35
C SER A 280 18.26 -22.34 -7.30
N SER A 281 18.03 -21.90 -8.55
CA SER A 281 19.07 -21.68 -9.56
C SER A 281 19.68 -20.26 -9.55
N VAL A 282 19.14 -19.35 -8.75
CA VAL A 282 19.56 -17.95 -8.67
C VAL A 282 20.90 -17.83 -7.92
N LYS A 283 21.83 -17.10 -8.52
CA LYS A 283 23.16 -16.79 -7.97
C LYS A 283 23.28 -15.36 -7.50
N GLU A 284 22.52 -14.44 -8.09
CA GLU A 284 22.55 -13.01 -7.75
C GLU A 284 21.14 -12.45 -7.59
N ILE A 285 20.92 -11.70 -6.51
CA ILE A 285 19.67 -10.99 -6.22
C ILE A 285 19.96 -9.49 -6.21
N TYR A 286 19.28 -8.77 -7.08
CA TYR A 286 19.36 -7.32 -7.24
C TYR A 286 18.14 -6.68 -6.58
N PHE A 287 18.34 -5.81 -5.60
CA PHE A 287 17.29 -4.99 -5.01
C PHE A 287 17.33 -3.59 -5.63
N ILE A 288 16.32 -3.23 -6.41
CA ILE A 288 16.23 -1.94 -7.11
C ILE A 288 15.01 -1.18 -6.58
N GLY A 289 15.24 0.01 -6.01
CA GLY A 289 14.17 0.82 -5.43
C GLY A 289 13.34 0.15 -4.32
N PHE A 290 13.81 -0.96 -3.76
CA PHE A 290 13.04 -1.76 -2.82
C PHE A 290 13.31 -1.36 -1.37
N GLY A 291 12.30 -0.82 -0.68
CA GLY A 291 12.44 -0.30 0.69
C GLY A 291 12.61 -1.40 1.73
N ILE A 292 13.85 -1.80 2.04
CA ILE A 292 14.15 -2.76 3.11
C ILE A 292 13.91 -2.09 4.47
N ARG A 293 12.87 -2.52 5.18
CA ARG A 293 12.50 -2.00 6.51
C ARG A 293 12.96 -2.95 7.62
N SER A 294 13.31 -2.39 8.78
CA SER A 294 13.67 -3.17 9.97
C SER A 294 12.56 -3.24 11.01
N GLU A 295 11.40 -2.69 10.68
CA GLU A 295 10.22 -2.66 11.54
C GLU A 295 9.73 -4.09 11.80
N GLN A 296 9.21 -4.34 13.00
CA GLN A 296 8.69 -5.66 13.35
C GLN A 296 7.49 -6.07 12.47
N ARG A 297 6.72 -5.08 11.98
CA ARG A 297 5.50 -5.26 11.18
C ARG A 297 5.73 -5.01 9.69
N TRP A 298 6.89 -5.36 9.16
CA TRP A 298 7.14 -5.19 7.73
C TRP A 298 6.34 -6.19 6.90
N VAL A 299 5.30 -5.66 6.24
CA VAL A 299 4.26 -6.42 5.50
C VAL A 299 4.81 -7.33 4.40
N ASP A 300 5.89 -6.95 3.72
CA ASP A 300 6.45 -7.73 2.61
C ASP A 300 7.56 -8.71 3.05
N SER A 301 7.93 -8.67 4.33
CA SER A 301 8.98 -9.54 4.86
C SER A 301 8.74 -11.05 4.64
N PRO A 302 7.50 -11.58 4.65
CA PRO A 302 7.27 -12.99 4.36
C PRO A 302 7.73 -13.42 2.96
N TYR A 303 7.52 -12.59 1.94
CA TYR A 303 7.97 -12.88 0.58
C TYR A 303 9.50 -13.01 0.51
N LEU A 304 10.22 -12.09 1.17
CA LEU A 304 11.68 -12.16 1.23
C LEU A 304 12.18 -13.37 2.01
N LYS A 305 11.50 -13.77 3.10
CA LYS A 305 11.86 -15.02 3.82
C LYS A 305 11.77 -16.22 2.89
N THR A 306 10.72 -16.31 2.07
CA THR A 306 10.58 -17.38 1.08
C THR A 306 11.68 -17.31 0.01
N ILE A 307 11.97 -16.12 -0.53
CA ILE A 307 13.06 -15.94 -1.52
C ILE A 307 14.40 -16.42 -0.95
N PHE A 308 14.75 -16.02 0.28
CA PHE A 308 16.02 -16.40 0.89
C PHE A 308 16.04 -17.85 1.39
N LYS A 309 14.89 -18.48 1.62
CA LYS A 309 14.81 -19.91 1.86
C LYS A 309 15.22 -20.71 0.61
N GLU A 310 14.77 -20.28 -0.57
CA GLU A 310 15.06 -20.95 -1.84
C GLU A 310 16.43 -20.57 -2.41
N ALA A 311 16.90 -19.35 -2.18
CA ALA A 311 18.19 -18.83 -2.67
C ALA A 311 19.09 -18.25 -1.54
N PRO A 312 19.41 -19.02 -0.48
CA PRO A 312 20.09 -18.48 0.71
C PRO A 312 21.50 -17.96 0.43
N ASN A 313 22.17 -18.57 -0.55
CA ASN A 313 23.57 -18.32 -0.91
C ASN A 313 23.76 -17.34 -2.06
N ALA A 314 22.69 -16.73 -2.57
CA ALA A 314 22.80 -15.75 -3.65
C ALA A 314 23.59 -14.50 -3.18
N ASP A 315 24.40 -13.94 -4.08
CA ASP A 315 25.03 -12.65 -3.85
C ASP A 315 23.97 -11.55 -3.90
N ILE A 316 24.04 -10.60 -2.97
CA ILE A 316 23.06 -9.52 -2.86
C ILE A 316 23.69 -8.23 -3.40
N LEU A 317 23.02 -7.62 -4.37
CA LEU A 317 23.36 -6.32 -4.92
C LEU A 317 22.23 -5.34 -4.61
N LEU A 318 22.58 -4.18 -4.09
CA LEU A 318 21.65 -3.20 -3.57
C LEU A 318 21.87 -1.85 -4.26
N ASP A 319 20.81 -1.31 -4.87
CA ASP A 319 20.82 -0.09 -5.67
C ASP A 319 21.10 1.21 -4.89
N SER A 320 22.29 1.78 -5.01
CA SER A 320 22.67 2.99 -4.28
C SER A 320 21.85 4.24 -4.62
N TYR A 321 21.06 4.23 -5.71
CA TYR A 321 20.21 5.36 -6.07
C TYR A 321 19.13 5.62 -5.01
N TYR A 322 18.56 4.56 -4.44
CA TYR A 322 17.64 4.69 -3.33
C TYR A 322 18.46 4.91 -2.06
N ARG A 323 18.22 6.03 -1.34
CA ARG A 323 18.84 6.28 -0.03
C ARG A 323 18.37 5.22 0.96
N PHE A 324 19.04 4.08 0.91
CA PHE A 324 18.90 3.04 1.89
C PHE A 324 19.30 3.61 3.23
N GLY A 325 18.54 3.26 4.27
CA GLY A 325 18.81 3.68 5.63
C GLY A 325 20.16 3.16 6.12
N ASN A 326 20.30 2.94 7.42
CA ASN A 326 21.55 2.45 7.96
C ASN A 326 21.93 1.09 7.35
N ILE A 327 23.00 1.03 6.55
CA ILE A 327 23.44 -0.20 5.86
C ILE A 327 23.71 -1.36 6.82
N VAL A 328 24.14 -1.07 8.05
CA VAL A 328 24.34 -2.07 9.10
C VAL A 328 23.01 -2.68 9.52
N GLN A 329 21.97 -1.85 9.62
CA GLN A 329 20.61 -2.28 9.94
C GLN A 329 20.03 -3.13 8.81
N ILE A 330 20.25 -2.73 7.55
CA ILE A 330 19.83 -3.52 6.38
C ILE A 330 20.51 -4.90 6.37
N LYS A 331 21.82 -4.96 6.57
CA LYS A 331 22.56 -6.23 6.68
C LYS A 331 21.98 -7.13 7.78
N ARG A 332 21.64 -6.56 8.94
CA ARG A 332 21.00 -7.28 10.04
C ARG A 332 19.61 -7.77 9.67
N THR A 333 18.78 -6.93 9.05
CA THR A 333 17.44 -7.30 8.58
C THR A 333 17.51 -8.45 7.59
N LEU A 334 18.32 -8.32 6.53
CA LEU A 334 18.47 -9.37 5.52
C LEU A 334 18.96 -10.69 6.14
N LYS A 335 19.90 -10.64 7.10
CA LYS A 335 20.35 -11.85 7.79
C LYS A 335 19.21 -12.49 8.61
N LYS A 336 18.39 -11.68 9.30
CA LYS A 336 17.21 -12.17 10.03
C LYS A 336 16.17 -12.82 9.11
N LEU A 337 16.09 -12.38 7.85
CA LEU A 337 15.18 -12.94 6.85
C LEU A 337 15.73 -14.20 6.16
N GLY A 338 16.96 -14.62 6.46
CA GLY A 338 17.55 -15.87 5.95
C GLY A 338 18.66 -15.72 4.92
N ALA A 339 19.06 -14.49 4.56
CA ALA A 339 20.15 -14.29 3.61
C ALA A 339 21.53 -14.60 4.21
N ASP A 340 22.22 -15.64 3.72
CA ASP A 340 23.52 -16.03 4.27
C ASP A 340 24.64 -15.05 3.92
N LYS A 341 24.55 -14.44 2.75
CA LYS A 341 25.51 -13.44 2.27
C LYS A 341 25.13 -11.99 2.60
N ALA A 342 24.17 -11.75 3.50
CA ALA A 342 23.74 -10.40 3.88
C ALA A 342 24.91 -9.45 4.22
N TYR A 343 25.90 -9.91 4.99
CA TYR A 343 27.05 -9.06 5.36
C TYR A 343 28.05 -8.81 4.23
N LYS A 344 27.97 -9.60 3.15
CA LYS A 344 28.76 -9.48 1.92
C LYS A 344 28.02 -8.74 0.80
N LEU A 345 26.85 -8.15 1.09
CA LEU A 345 26.10 -7.40 0.08
C LEU A 345 26.97 -6.28 -0.52
N ARG A 346 26.75 -6.02 -1.80
CA ARG A 346 27.45 -5.02 -2.60
C ARG A 346 26.49 -3.89 -2.97
N LEU A 347 26.98 -2.66 -3.02
CA LEU A 347 26.22 -1.53 -3.55
C LEU A 347 26.50 -1.40 -5.05
N ILE A 348 25.48 -1.03 -5.81
CA ILE A 348 25.58 -0.79 -7.26
C ILE A 348 24.97 0.57 -7.61
N ASP A 349 25.65 1.38 -8.42
CA ASP A 349 24.98 2.48 -9.13
C ASP A 349 24.31 1.90 -10.37
N THR A 350 22.99 1.88 -10.33
CA THR A 350 22.18 1.21 -11.34
C THR A 350 21.98 2.06 -12.60
N ARG A 351 22.33 3.35 -12.57
CA ARG A 351 22.35 4.19 -13.78
C ARG A 351 23.49 3.81 -14.71
N ASP A 352 24.65 3.47 -14.16
CA ASP A 352 25.84 3.09 -14.95
C ASP A 352 26.17 1.57 -14.89
N ASN A 353 25.40 0.80 -14.09
CA ASN A 353 25.64 -0.61 -13.78
C ASN A 353 27.07 -0.87 -13.24
N GLN A 354 27.53 0.00 -12.33
CA GLN A 354 28.86 -0.10 -11.72
C GLN A 354 28.76 -0.46 -10.24
N LEU A 355 29.65 -1.34 -9.78
CA LEU A 355 29.85 -1.60 -8.36
C LEU A 355 30.49 -0.38 -7.70
N LEU A 356 29.99 -0.02 -6.52
CA LEU A 356 30.53 1.08 -5.70
C LEU A 356 31.54 0.60 -4.66
#